data_AF-A0A924YTL5-F1
#
_entry.id   AF-A0A924YTL5-F1
#
_cell.length_a   1.000
_cell.length_b   1.000
_cell.length_c   1.000
_cell.angle_alpha   90.00
_cell.angle_beta   90.00
_cell.angle_gamma   90.00
#
_symmetry.space_group_name_H-M   'P 1'
#
loop_
_entity.id
_entity.type
_entity.pdbx_description
1 polymer ?
#
loop_
_entity_poly.entity_id
_entity_poly.type
_entity_poly.pdbx_seq_one_letter_code
_entity_poly.pdbx_strand_id
1 'polypeptide(L)'
;TDEEIAVSNGEWIKGRIVPECQGDNLLTVDGQRANELKLAEAPVADEDELRQRLGIPEGEIPQAVGRTWVDALVWTLNTPGMTILLLLAGSVLIYLELHTMTSFFGIASAFCFMLFFWSHFLGGTADVLEIVLFLFGVGLILMEIFVVPGFGIFGISGVLAILASLVLASQTFVLPSTSSEMAQMTKSLGTLSVALVSVIGVTMLISRYLPQMPLLKHLILSPPDPTGADVDAPRLRPDMLGGTLAAGLEWLLHQEGEAFTTLRPAGKARFGEQVFDVQSQGDYIDPGQKIVVTEVTGNRIIVRKA
;
A
#
# COMPACT_ATOMS: atom_id res chain seq x y z
N THR A 1 50.79 29.51 -16.51
CA THR A 1 51.94 28.60 -16.35
C THR A 1 52.75 29.05 -15.16
N ASP A 2 53.48 28.16 -14.49
CA ASP A 2 54.19 28.48 -13.24
C ASP A 2 55.22 29.61 -13.41
N GLU A 3 55.80 29.76 -14.61
CA GLU A 3 56.65 30.89 -14.98
C GLU A 3 55.87 32.22 -15.03
N GLU A 4 54.64 32.25 -15.53
CA GLU A 4 53.80 33.46 -15.55
C GLU A 4 53.35 33.87 -14.14
N ILE A 5 53.10 32.89 -13.26
CA ILE A 5 52.71 33.10 -11.85
C ILE A 5 53.90 33.61 -11.03
N ALA A 6 55.09 33.08 -11.29
CA ALA A 6 56.34 33.55 -10.67
C ALA A 6 56.68 34.98 -11.12
N VAL A 7 56.41 35.33 -12.38
CA VAL A 7 56.60 36.69 -12.92
C VAL A 7 55.54 37.67 -12.41
N SER A 8 54.32 37.21 -12.13
CA SER A 8 53.23 38.07 -11.64
C SER A 8 53.22 38.30 -10.13
N ASN A 9 54.17 37.73 -9.39
CA ASN A 9 54.28 37.86 -7.93
C ASN A 9 52.98 37.49 -7.19
N GLY A 10 52.20 36.56 -7.75
CA GLY A 10 50.91 36.13 -7.20
C GLY A 10 49.70 37.03 -7.56
N GLU A 11 49.89 38.09 -8.34
CA GLU A 11 48.77 38.89 -8.86
C GLU A 11 48.15 38.21 -10.08
N TRP A 12 46.81 38.11 -10.09
CA TRP A 12 46.05 37.53 -11.20
C TRP A 12 46.13 38.45 -12.43
N ILE A 13 46.85 38.02 -13.46
CA ILE A 13 46.92 38.74 -14.74
C ILE A 13 45.68 38.38 -15.56
N LYS A 14 44.83 39.37 -15.87
CA LYS A 14 43.64 39.19 -16.71
C LYS A 14 44.07 38.83 -18.15
N GLY A 15 43.81 37.58 -18.54
CA GLY A 15 44.05 37.09 -19.89
C GLY A 15 43.09 37.62 -20.96
N ARG A 16 43.25 37.15 -22.20
CA ARG A 16 42.32 37.46 -23.30
C ARG A 16 40.93 36.92 -22.98
N ILE A 17 39.90 37.68 -23.35
CA ILE A 17 38.50 37.24 -23.21
C ILE A 17 38.31 36.00 -24.08
N VAL A 18 37.81 34.94 -23.45
CA VAL A 18 37.40 33.69 -24.11
C VAL A 18 35.98 33.93 -24.65
N PRO A 19 35.79 34.13 -25.97
CA PRO A 19 34.48 34.47 -26.55
C PRO A 19 33.40 33.42 -26.24
N GLU A 20 33.80 32.18 -25.98
CA GLU A 20 32.95 31.05 -25.59
C GLU A 20 32.27 31.24 -24.22
N CYS A 21 32.72 32.20 -23.40
CA CYS A 21 32.12 32.56 -22.11
C CYS A 21 31.24 33.83 -22.16
N GLN A 22 30.86 34.33 -23.34
CA GLN A 22 30.09 35.59 -23.41
C GLN A 22 28.59 35.40 -23.10
N GLY A 23 28.06 36.29 -22.25
CA GLY A 23 26.64 36.34 -21.89
C GLY A 23 26.28 35.33 -20.81
N ASP A 24 25.11 34.69 -20.96
CA ASP A 24 24.61 33.65 -20.04
C ASP A 24 25.12 32.23 -20.41
N ASN A 25 26.05 32.11 -21.35
CA ASN A 25 26.57 30.81 -21.79
C ASN A 25 27.68 30.30 -20.85
N LEU A 26 27.55 29.05 -20.43
CA LEU A 26 28.60 28.32 -19.75
C LEU A 26 29.74 28.00 -20.74
N LEU A 27 30.98 28.04 -20.25
CA LEU A 27 32.17 27.68 -21.04
C LEU A 27 32.02 26.27 -21.61
N THR A 28 31.84 26.17 -22.92
CA THR A 28 31.74 24.91 -23.66
C THR A 28 32.84 24.89 -24.72
N VAL A 29 33.83 24.03 -24.55
CA VAL A 29 35.00 23.92 -25.44
C VAL A 29 35.26 22.45 -25.75
N ASP A 30 35.75 22.17 -26.95
CA ASP A 30 36.24 20.84 -27.33
C ASP A 30 37.64 20.57 -26.74
N GLY A 31 38.13 19.34 -26.89
CA GLY A 31 39.42 18.93 -26.30
C GLY A 31 40.63 19.70 -26.86
N GLN A 32 40.59 20.10 -28.13
CA GLN A 32 41.67 20.89 -28.73
C GLN A 32 41.68 22.31 -28.14
N ARG A 33 40.51 22.94 -28.10
CA ARG A 33 40.35 24.29 -27.55
C ARG A 33 40.62 24.34 -26.05
N ALA A 34 40.26 23.30 -25.30
CA ALA A 34 40.59 23.19 -23.89
C ALA A 34 42.11 23.12 -23.66
N ASN A 35 42.86 22.43 -24.54
CA ASN A 35 44.32 22.39 -24.49
C ASN A 35 44.95 23.75 -24.86
N GLU A 36 44.42 24.45 -25.88
CA GLU A 36 44.86 25.83 -26.21
C GLU A 36 44.68 26.80 -25.03
N LEU A 37 43.59 26.64 -24.29
CA LEU A 37 43.28 27.41 -23.10
C LEU A 37 44.04 26.93 -21.85
N LYS A 38 44.87 25.89 -21.96
CA LYS A 38 45.59 25.24 -20.85
C LYS A 38 44.65 24.75 -19.73
N LEU A 39 43.42 24.40 -20.07
CA LEU A 39 42.41 23.83 -19.17
C LEU A 39 42.48 22.30 -19.14
N ALA A 40 42.99 21.70 -20.21
CA ALA A 40 43.18 20.27 -20.36
C ALA A 40 44.53 19.97 -20.99
N GLU A 41 44.95 18.71 -20.87
CA GLU A 41 46.10 18.17 -21.58
C GLU A 41 45.82 18.01 -23.09
N ALA A 42 46.88 17.89 -23.89
CA ALA A 42 46.75 17.68 -25.34
C ALA A 42 45.86 16.46 -25.66
N PRO A 43 44.87 16.59 -26.56
CA PRO A 43 44.02 15.47 -26.93
C PRO A 43 44.84 14.38 -27.62
N VAL A 44 44.46 13.12 -27.38
CA VAL A 44 45.04 11.93 -27.98
C VAL A 44 44.29 11.56 -29.27
N ALA A 45 44.98 10.98 -30.24
CA ALA A 45 44.43 10.56 -31.51
C ALA A 45 43.67 9.23 -31.43
N ASP A 46 44.15 8.31 -30.59
CA ASP A 46 43.56 6.98 -30.41
C ASP A 46 43.72 6.45 -28.98
N GLU A 47 43.07 5.31 -28.72
CA GLU A 47 43.10 4.63 -27.42
C GLU A 47 44.51 4.12 -27.08
N ASP A 48 45.34 3.82 -28.08
CA ASP A 48 46.72 3.35 -27.87
C ASP A 48 47.64 4.49 -27.40
N GLU A 49 47.50 5.69 -27.96
CA GLU A 49 48.19 6.90 -27.48
C GLU A 49 47.75 7.25 -26.06
N LEU A 50 46.45 7.09 -25.74
CA LEU A 50 45.95 7.26 -24.37
C LEU A 50 46.61 6.28 -23.41
N ARG A 51 46.74 5.01 -23.80
CA ARG A 51 47.36 3.96 -22.98
C ARG A 51 48.83 4.24 -22.71
N GLN A 52 49.58 4.62 -23.74
CA GLN A 52 50.98 5.00 -23.59
C GLN A 52 51.14 6.16 -22.63
N ARG A 53 50.27 7.18 -22.73
CA ARG A 53 50.27 8.35 -21.86
C ARG A 53 49.95 8.00 -20.40
N LEU A 54 49.02 7.07 -20.17
CA LEU A 54 48.64 6.60 -18.83
C LEU A 54 49.63 5.57 -18.25
N GLY A 55 50.63 5.12 -19.02
CA GLY A 55 51.60 4.12 -18.59
C GLY A 55 51.03 2.70 -18.47
N ILE A 56 49.95 2.38 -19.20
CA ILE A 56 49.31 1.07 -19.19
C ILE A 56 50.12 0.10 -20.07
N PRO A 57 50.60 -1.05 -19.56
CA PRO A 57 51.40 -1.99 -20.32
C PRO A 57 50.70 -2.51 -21.59
N GLU A 58 51.48 -2.77 -22.64
CA GLU A 58 51.01 -3.45 -23.85
C GLU A 58 50.61 -4.89 -23.50
N GLY A 59 49.30 -5.14 -23.38
CA GLY A 59 48.73 -6.44 -23.02
C GLY A 59 47.58 -6.37 -22.01
N GLU A 60 47.53 -5.33 -21.16
CA GLU A 60 46.37 -5.04 -20.33
C GLU A 60 45.37 -4.21 -21.14
N ILE A 61 44.49 -4.86 -21.88
CA ILE A 61 43.36 -4.17 -22.53
C ILE A 61 42.41 -3.76 -21.39
N PRO A 62 42.18 -2.46 -21.15
CA PRO A 62 41.19 -2.04 -20.17
C PRO A 62 39.86 -2.68 -20.54
N GLN A 63 39.30 -3.52 -19.66
CA GLN A 63 37.94 -4.00 -19.88
C GLN A 63 37.02 -2.80 -19.69
N ALA A 64 36.38 -2.36 -20.78
CA ALA A 64 35.33 -1.38 -20.69
C ALA A 64 34.31 -1.89 -19.66
N VAL A 65 34.10 -1.13 -18.58
CA VAL A 65 33.05 -1.42 -17.60
C VAL A 65 31.72 -1.20 -18.32
N GLY A 66 31.28 -2.24 -19.01
CA GLY A 66 30.02 -2.28 -19.72
C GLY A 66 28.87 -2.32 -18.74
N ARG A 67 27.71 -1.83 -19.21
CA ARG A 67 26.47 -1.85 -18.44
C ARG A 67 26.15 -3.30 -18.04
N THR A 68 26.12 -3.57 -16.74
CA THR A 68 25.77 -4.89 -16.23
C THR A 68 24.27 -5.14 -16.35
N TRP A 69 23.82 -6.39 -16.20
CA TRP A 69 22.39 -6.71 -16.14
C TRP A 69 21.70 -6.01 -14.96
N VAL A 70 22.44 -5.74 -13.87
CA VAL A 70 21.97 -4.99 -12.71
C VAL A 70 21.71 -3.54 -13.10
N ASP A 71 22.64 -2.90 -13.81
CA ASP A 71 22.48 -1.52 -14.28
C ASP A 71 21.31 -1.36 -15.25
N ALA A 72 21.10 -2.37 -16.11
CA ALA A 72 19.95 -2.41 -17.02
C ALA A 72 18.63 -2.55 -16.24
N LEU A 73 18.60 -3.40 -15.21
CA LEU A 73 17.43 -3.59 -14.35
C LEU A 73 17.12 -2.34 -13.54
N VAL A 74 18.12 -1.75 -12.86
CA VAL A 74 17.98 -0.52 -12.09
C VAL A 74 17.47 0.63 -12.96
N TRP A 75 18.02 0.77 -14.17
CA TRP A 75 17.54 1.78 -15.12
C TRP A 75 16.08 1.55 -15.54
N THR A 76 15.70 0.29 -15.75
CA THR A 76 14.31 -0.07 -16.10
C THR A 76 13.35 0.24 -14.96
N LEU A 77 13.71 -0.14 -13.73
CA LEU A 77 12.89 0.07 -12.53
C LEU A 77 12.78 1.54 -12.13
N ASN A 78 13.79 2.37 -12.44
CA ASN A 78 13.77 3.82 -12.20
C ASN A 78 13.05 4.63 -13.31
N THR A 79 12.52 3.97 -14.35
CA THR A 79 11.69 4.65 -15.35
C THR A 79 10.34 5.04 -14.72
N PRO A 80 9.78 6.26 -14.98
CA PRO A 80 8.56 6.73 -14.31
C PRO A 80 7.38 5.75 -14.35
N GLY A 81 7.21 5.03 -15.47
CA GLY A 81 6.17 4.01 -15.61
C GLY A 81 6.37 2.81 -14.66
N MET A 82 7.61 2.35 -14.46
CA MET A 82 7.92 1.24 -13.54
C MET A 82 7.86 1.66 -12.08
N THR A 83 8.29 2.89 -11.78
CA THR A 83 8.09 3.49 -10.46
C THR A 83 6.60 3.52 -10.10
N ILE A 84 5.74 4.03 -10.99
CA ILE A 84 4.27 4.05 -10.79
C ILE A 84 3.74 2.62 -10.63
N LEU A 85 4.17 1.68 -11.48
CA LEU A 85 3.71 0.30 -11.45
C LEU A 85 4.09 -0.42 -10.14
N LEU A 86 5.32 -0.24 -9.64
CA LEU A 86 5.77 -0.83 -8.37
C LEU A 86 4.98 -0.28 -7.18
N LEU A 87 4.77 1.04 -7.14
CA LEU A 87 3.97 1.67 -6.08
C LEU A 87 2.50 1.26 -6.16
N LEU A 88 1.95 1.16 -7.37
CA LEU A 88 0.60 0.67 -7.62
C LEU A 88 0.45 -0.78 -7.16
N ALA A 89 1.30 -1.67 -7.67
CA ALA A 89 1.26 -3.09 -7.35
C ALA A 89 1.46 -3.31 -5.85
N GLY A 90 2.46 -2.68 -5.24
CA GLY A 90 2.72 -2.75 -3.80
C GLY A 90 1.51 -2.30 -2.98
N SER A 91 0.90 -1.16 -3.31
CA SER A 91 -0.26 -0.63 -2.57
C SER A 91 -1.53 -1.48 -2.76
N VAL A 92 -1.78 -1.96 -3.99
CA VAL A 92 -2.91 -2.86 -4.28
C VAL A 92 -2.75 -4.19 -3.55
N LEU A 93 -1.53 -4.73 -3.46
CA LEU A 93 -1.26 -5.94 -2.70
C LEU A 93 -1.50 -5.75 -1.19
N ILE A 94 -1.16 -4.58 -0.61
CA ILE A 94 -1.57 -4.26 0.78
C ILE A 94 -3.08 -4.26 0.91
N TYR A 95 -3.78 -3.61 -0.02
CA TYR A 95 -5.24 -3.57 0.01
C TYR A 95 -5.87 -4.97 -0.05
N LEU A 96 -5.36 -5.85 -0.93
CA LEU A 96 -5.81 -7.23 -1.03
C LEU A 96 -5.48 -8.05 0.22
N GLU A 97 -4.31 -7.85 0.83
CA GLU A 97 -3.93 -8.48 2.10
C GLU A 97 -4.93 -8.13 3.21
N LEU A 98 -5.30 -6.85 3.34
CA LEU A 98 -6.26 -6.39 4.35
C LEU A 98 -7.66 -7.00 4.18
N HIS A 99 -8.06 -7.33 2.94
CA HIS A 99 -9.35 -7.95 2.65
C HIS A 99 -9.36 -9.48 2.73
N THR A 100 -8.26 -10.13 2.32
CA THR A 100 -8.20 -11.59 2.18
C THR A 100 -7.47 -12.29 3.34
N MET A 101 -6.70 -11.55 4.15
CA MET A 101 -5.90 -12.07 5.28
C MET A 101 -5.02 -13.29 4.93
N THR A 102 -4.53 -13.39 3.68
CA THR A 102 -3.84 -14.58 3.16
C THR A 102 -2.32 -14.58 3.37
N SER A 103 -1.73 -13.54 3.97
CA SER A 103 -0.29 -13.29 4.20
C SER A 103 0.60 -13.21 2.95
N PHE A 104 0.25 -13.91 1.87
CA PHE A 104 0.97 -13.93 0.61
C PHE A 104 1.01 -12.55 -0.06
N PHE A 105 -0.10 -11.81 -0.06
CA PHE A 105 -0.16 -10.48 -0.66
C PHE A 105 0.68 -9.47 0.14
N GLY A 106 0.73 -9.60 1.46
CA GLY A 106 1.62 -8.83 2.32
C GLY A 106 3.10 -9.00 1.96
N ILE A 107 3.57 -10.24 1.79
CA ILE A 107 4.95 -10.53 1.40
C ILE A 107 5.26 -10.00 -0.01
N ALA A 108 4.35 -10.21 -0.96
CA ALA A 108 4.50 -9.70 -2.33
C ALA A 108 4.56 -8.16 -2.35
N SER A 109 3.77 -7.48 -1.52
CA SER A 109 3.82 -6.02 -1.38
C SER A 109 5.16 -5.55 -0.84
N ALA A 110 5.65 -6.18 0.24
CA ALA A 110 6.95 -5.87 0.83
C ALA A 110 8.07 -6.04 -0.21
N PHE A 111 7.98 -7.06 -1.06
CA PHE A 111 8.92 -7.26 -2.17
C PHE A 111 8.84 -6.14 -3.21
N CYS A 112 7.66 -5.64 -3.57
CA CYS A 112 7.52 -4.47 -4.46
C CYS A 112 8.16 -3.21 -3.89
N PHE A 113 7.90 -2.89 -2.61
CA PHE A 113 8.52 -1.73 -1.96
C PHE A 113 10.03 -1.92 -1.77
N MET A 114 10.47 -3.14 -1.47
CA MET A 114 11.90 -3.47 -1.42
C MET A 114 12.58 -3.24 -2.77
N LEU A 115 12.00 -3.71 -3.88
CA LEU A 115 12.53 -3.46 -5.23
C LEU A 115 12.54 -1.98 -5.59
N PHE A 116 11.50 -1.23 -5.19
CA PHE A 116 11.46 0.23 -5.37
C PHE A 116 12.66 0.90 -4.69
N PHE A 117 12.85 0.69 -3.38
CA PHE A 117 13.95 1.31 -2.64
C PHE A 117 15.31 0.80 -3.10
N TRP A 118 15.44 -0.50 -3.40
CA TRP A 118 16.66 -1.08 -3.93
C TRP A 118 17.10 -0.44 -5.24
N SER A 119 16.14 -0.22 -6.16
CA SER A 119 16.41 0.42 -7.45
C SER A 119 16.83 1.88 -7.31
N HIS A 120 16.18 2.64 -6.42
CA HIS A 120 16.52 4.04 -6.18
C HIS A 120 17.84 4.19 -5.40
N PHE A 121 18.14 3.25 -4.49
CA PHE A 121 19.40 3.20 -3.75
C PHE A 121 20.59 2.92 -4.69
N LEU A 122 20.49 1.90 -5.55
CA LEU A 122 21.52 1.64 -6.56
C LEU A 122 21.58 2.71 -7.65
N GLY A 123 20.45 3.35 -7.94
CA GLY A 123 20.36 4.48 -8.86
C GLY A 123 20.97 5.78 -8.31
N GLY A 124 21.37 5.81 -7.03
CA GLY A 124 21.95 6.97 -6.37
C GLY A 124 20.95 8.10 -6.07
N THR A 125 19.65 7.83 -6.16
CA THR A 125 18.59 8.81 -5.85
C THR A 125 18.03 8.67 -4.44
N ALA A 126 18.24 7.52 -3.78
CA ALA A 126 17.86 7.29 -2.39
C ALA A 126 19.07 6.87 -1.57
N ASP A 127 19.09 7.24 -0.30
CA ASP A 127 20.09 6.86 0.68
C ASP A 127 19.40 6.13 1.86
N VAL A 128 20.16 5.87 2.93
CA VAL A 128 19.68 5.20 4.14
C VAL A 128 18.56 5.99 4.83
N LEU A 129 18.57 7.32 4.73
CA LEU A 129 17.57 8.19 5.35
C LEU A 129 16.16 7.84 4.86
N GLU A 130 15.98 7.71 3.56
CA GLU A 130 14.69 7.45 2.92
C GLU A 130 14.13 6.08 3.35
N ILE A 131 15.00 5.07 3.38
CA ILE A 131 14.63 3.71 3.79
C ILE A 131 14.23 3.68 5.27
N VAL A 132 15.02 4.33 6.14
CA VAL A 132 14.73 4.41 7.58
C VAL A 132 13.44 5.21 7.82
N LEU A 133 13.23 6.31 7.11
CA LEU A 133 12.03 7.13 7.23
C LEU A 133 10.77 6.35 6.78
N PHE A 134 10.87 5.57 5.70
CA PHE A 134 9.79 4.69 5.25
C PHE A 134 9.45 3.64 6.30
N LEU A 135 10.44 2.90 6.80
CA LEU A 135 10.25 1.88 7.83
C LEU A 135 9.72 2.47 9.14
N PHE A 136 10.19 3.65 9.51
CA PHE A 136 9.68 4.40 10.65
C PHE A 136 8.20 4.76 10.45
N GLY A 137 7.83 5.26 9.26
CA GLY A 137 6.44 5.56 8.92
C GLY A 137 5.53 4.33 8.97
N VAL A 138 5.99 3.19 8.44
CA VAL A 138 5.28 1.90 8.57
C VAL A 138 5.14 1.51 10.03
N GLY A 139 6.20 1.65 10.84
CA GLY A 139 6.18 1.38 12.27
C GLY A 139 5.18 2.24 13.04
N LEU A 140 5.04 3.52 12.70
CA LEU A 140 4.04 4.42 13.28
C LEU A 140 2.61 3.97 12.96
N ILE A 141 2.35 3.53 11.71
CA ILE A 141 1.05 2.99 11.31
C ILE A 141 0.75 1.70 12.07
N LEU A 142 1.72 0.77 12.16
CA LEU A 142 1.54 -0.47 12.92
C LEU A 142 1.29 -0.20 14.40
N MET A 143 1.99 0.79 14.98
CA MET A 143 1.79 1.17 16.37
C MET A 143 0.38 1.73 16.62
N GLU A 144 -0.15 2.57 15.71
CA GLU A 144 -1.55 2.99 15.78
C GLU A 144 -2.49 1.77 15.72
N ILE A 145 -2.30 0.86 14.76
CA ILE A 145 -3.19 -0.31 14.58
C ILE A 145 -3.20 -1.25 15.80
N PHE A 146 -2.04 -1.50 16.43
CA PHE A 146 -1.91 -2.50 17.49
C PHE A 146 -1.97 -1.95 18.91
N VAL A 147 -1.55 -0.71 19.15
CA VAL A 147 -1.35 -0.15 20.50
C VAL A 147 -2.38 0.91 20.84
N VAL A 148 -2.71 1.80 19.90
CA VAL A 148 -3.54 2.98 20.16
C VAL A 148 -4.89 2.84 19.44
N PRO A 149 -5.97 2.44 20.13
CA PRO A 149 -7.28 2.39 19.50
C PRO A 149 -7.77 3.80 19.13
N GLY A 150 -7.72 4.14 17.85
CA GLY A 150 -8.11 5.44 17.30
C GLY A 150 -7.54 5.66 15.89
N PHE A 151 -7.88 6.79 15.27
CA PHE A 151 -7.08 7.35 14.18
C PHE A 151 -6.45 8.64 14.69
N GLY A 152 -5.27 8.51 15.28
CA GLY A 152 -4.57 9.55 15.99
C GLY A 152 -3.43 10.18 15.18
N ILE A 153 -2.54 10.83 15.94
CA ILE A 153 -1.38 11.53 15.41
C ILE A 153 -0.39 10.54 14.78
N PHE A 154 -0.29 9.30 15.29
CA PHE A 154 0.66 8.32 14.78
C PHE A 154 0.26 7.76 13.41
N GLY A 155 -1.03 7.52 13.17
CA GLY A 155 -1.53 7.19 11.84
C GLY A 155 -1.22 8.26 10.78
N ILE A 156 -1.56 9.53 11.06
CA ILE A 156 -1.32 10.64 10.12
C ILE A 156 0.17 10.87 9.90
N SER A 157 0.97 10.91 10.97
CA SER A 157 2.42 11.11 10.87
C SER A 157 3.10 9.94 10.16
N GLY A 158 2.62 8.72 10.36
CA GLY A 158 3.11 7.54 9.63
C GLY A 158 2.87 7.64 8.13
N VAL A 159 1.66 8.02 7.71
CA VAL A 159 1.35 8.25 6.29
C VAL A 159 2.20 9.38 5.71
N LEU A 160 2.35 10.50 6.43
CA LEU A 160 3.20 11.62 5.99
C LEU A 160 4.67 11.22 5.88
N ALA A 161 5.19 10.42 6.81
CA ALA A 161 6.56 9.91 6.77
C ALA A 161 6.78 8.99 5.57
N ILE A 162 5.82 8.10 5.26
CA ILE A 162 5.86 7.26 4.06
C ILE A 162 5.86 8.14 2.80
N LEU A 163 4.93 9.10 2.69
CA LEU A 163 4.89 9.98 1.51
C LEU A 163 6.17 10.81 1.35
N ALA A 164 6.70 11.36 2.45
CA ALA A 164 7.97 12.08 2.44
C ALA A 164 9.13 11.19 1.99
N SER A 165 9.20 9.94 2.47
CA SER A 165 10.24 8.99 2.06
C SER A 165 10.18 8.67 0.55
N LEU A 166 8.98 8.52 -0.02
CA LEU A 166 8.81 8.26 -1.44
C LEU A 166 9.18 9.47 -2.31
N VAL A 167 8.86 10.69 -1.85
CA VAL A 167 9.27 11.94 -2.51
C VAL A 167 10.79 12.07 -2.49
N LEU A 168 11.40 11.92 -1.32
CA LEU A 168 12.85 12.00 -1.14
C LEU A 168 13.58 10.93 -1.96
N ALA A 169 13.10 9.68 -1.98
CA ALA A 169 13.72 8.62 -2.78
C ALA A 169 13.73 8.89 -4.30
N SER A 170 12.85 9.79 -4.77
CA SER A 170 12.70 10.17 -6.18
C SER A 170 13.51 11.41 -6.57
N GLN A 171 14.32 11.98 -5.66
CA GLN A 171 15.13 13.17 -5.90
C GLN A 171 16.47 13.10 -5.15
N THR A 172 17.50 13.79 -5.64
CA THR A 172 18.85 13.73 -5.06
C THR A 172 19.10 14.78 -3.97
N PHE A 173 18.07 15.52 -3.55
CA PHE A 173 18.18 16.61 -2.57
C PHE A 173 17.01 16.59 -1.58
N VAL A 174 17.23 17.14 -0.38
CA VAL A 174 16.18 17.19 0.66
C VAL A 174 15.33 18.44 0.55
N LEU A 175 15.95 19.60 0.36
CA LEU A 175 15.29 20.89 0.20
C LEU A 175 15.78 21.55 -1.09
N PRO A 176 14.86 22.00 -1.97
CA PRO A 176 15.25 22.66 -3.21
C PRO A 176 15.83 24.04 -2.92
N SER A 177 17.00 24.29 -3.47
CA SER A 177 17.76 25.55 -3.39
C SER A 177 17.88 26.23 -4.76
N THR A 178 17.80 25.44 -5.84
CA THR A 178 17.98 25.89 -7.23
C THR A 178 16.66 25.79 -8.03
N SER A 179 16.47 26.61 -9.06
CA SER A 179 15.30 26.56 -9.94
C SER A 179 15.14 25.20 -10.66
N SER A 180 16.26 24.57 -11.05
CA SER A 180 16.26 23.21 -11.62
C SER A 180 15.80 22.15 -10.61
N GLU A 181 16.19 22.29 -9.34
CA GLU A 181 15.73 21.41 -8.26
C GLU A 181 14.23 21.59 -8.01
N MET A 182 13.72 22.83 -8.05
CA MET A 182 12.28 23.08 -7.96
C MET A 182 11.48 22.40 -9.08
N ALA A 183 11.99 22.45 -10.31
CA ALA A 183 11.36 21.76 -11.44
C ALA A 183 11.38 20.24 -11.27
N GLN A 184 12.48 19.68 -10.78
CA GLN A 184 12.60 18.25 -10.47
C GLN A 184 11.64 17.83 -9.35
N MET A 185 11.56 18.58 -8.25
CA MET A 185 10.62 18.32 -7.16
C MET A 185 9.18 18.30 -7.67
N THR A 186 8.81 19.24 -8.53
CA THR A 186 7.47 19.31 -9.14
C THR A 186 7.17 18.06 -9.98
N LYS A 187 8.16 17.58 -10.76
CA LYS A 187 8.03 16.38 -11.58
C LYS A 187 7.91 15.11 -10.73
N SER A 188 8.71 14.98 -9.68
CA SER A 188 8.67 13.83 -8.76
C SER A 188 7.33 13.80 -8.01
N LEU A 189 6.88 14.95 -7.49
CA LEU A 189 5.58 15.08 -6.84
C LEU A 189 4.42 14.76 -7.80
N GLY A 190 4.51 15.20 -9.06
CA GLY A 190 3.55 14.85 -10.11
C GLY A 190 3.49 13.35 -10.37
N THR A 191 4.65 12.68 -10.46
CA THR A 191 4.74 11.22 -10.68
C THR A 191 4.11 10.45 -9.53
N LEU A 192 4.39 10.84 -8.28
CA LEU A 192 3.81 10.22 -7.09
C LEU A 192 2.31 10.50 -6.96
N SER A 193 1.85 11.69 -7.35
CA SER A 193 0.43 12.03 -7.40
C SER A 193 -0.31 11.14 -8.39
N VAL A 194 0.27 10.90 -9.58
CA VAL A 194 -0.28 9.97 -10.57
C VAL A 194 -0.32 8.55 -10.02
N ALA A 195 0.74 8.09 -9.34
CA ALA A 195 0.75 6.79 -8.69
C ALA A 195 -0.37 6.67 -7.63
N LEU A 196 -0.53 7.67 -6.77
CA LEU A 196 -1.55 7.69 -5.72
C LEU A 196 -2.97 7.68 -6.31
N VAL A 197 -3.24 8.52 -7.32
CA VAL A 197 -4.54 8.54 -8.01
C VAL A 197 -4.80 7.20 -8.71
N SER A 198 -3.77 6.59 -9.30
CA SER A 198 -3.88 5.26 -9.91
C SER A 198 -4.21 4.19 -8.87
N VAL A 199 -3.58 4.23 -7.69
CA VAL A 199 -3.91 3.33 -6.57
C VAL A 199 -5.36 3.49 -6.16
N ILE A 200 -5.81 4.73 -5.93
CA ILE A 200 -7.21 5.00 -5.55
C ILE A 200 -8.16 4.49 -6.64
N GLY A 201 -7.89 4.79 -7.91
CA GLY A 201 -8.71 4.38 -9.04
C GLY A 201 -8.80 2.86 -9.19
N VAL A 202 -7.66 2.16 -9.12
CA VAL A 202 -7.60 0.69 -9.21
C VAL A 202 -8.25 0.05 -7.99
N THR A 203 -8.01 0.56 -6.79
CA THR A 203 -8.66 0.05 -5.57
C THR A 203 -10.17 0.28 -5.59
N MET A 204 -10.66 1.44 -6.08
CA MET A 204 -12.08 1.69 -6.30
C MET A 204 -12.68 0.78 -7.38
N LEU A 205 -11.92 0.50 -8.44
CA LEU A 205 -12.32 -0.44 -9.48
C LEU A 205 -12.43 -1.84 -8.88
N ILE A 206 -11.42 -2.29 -8.14
CA ILE A 206 -11.44 -3.56 -7.43
C ILE A 206 -12.64 -3.58 -6.49
N SER A 207 -12.81 -2.64 -5.55
CA SER A 207 -13.94 -2.68 -4.62
C SER A 207 -15.32 -2.67 -5.30
N ARG A 208 -15.44 -2.05 -6.49
CA ARG A 208 -16.67 -2.04 -7.30
C ARG A 208 -16.91 -3.35 -8.05
N TYR A 209 -15.87 -3.98 -8.60
CA TYR A 209 -15.99 -5.11 -9.53
C TYR A 209 -15.59 -6.47 -8.91
N LEU A 210 -14.73 -6.50 -7.89
CA LEU A 210 -14.31 -7.73 -7.18
C LEU A 210 -15.48 -8.48 -6.52
N PRO A 211 -16.50 -7.83 -5.92
CA PRO A 211 -17.67 -8.53 -5.37
C PRO A 211 -18.44 -9.36 -6.41
N GLN A 212 -18.23 -9.09 -7.70
CA GLN A 212 -18.92 -9.77 -8.80
C GLN A 212 -18.07 -10.90 -9.43
N MET A 213 -16.81 -11.09 -9.02
CA MET A 213 -15.93 -12.11 -9.59
C MET A 213 -16.22 -13.52 -9.02
N PRO A 214 -16.50 -14.52 -9.86
CA PRO A 214 -16.97 -15.85 -9.44
C PRO A 214 -15.91 -16.72 -8.75
N LEU A 215 -14.63 -16.32 -8.76
CA LEU A 215 -13.55 -17.02 -8.06
C LEU A 215 -13.47 -16.67 -6.56
N LEU A 216 -13.91 -15.47 -6.14
CA LEU A 216 -13.85 -15.04 -4.72
C LEU A 216 -15.15 -15.24 -3.93
N LYS A 217 -16.29 -15.48 -4.60
CA LYS A 217 -17.58 -15.79 -3.94
C LYS A 217 -17.54 -17.05 -3.06
N HIS A 218 -16.53 -17.91 -3.23
CA HIS A 218 -16.31 -19.10 -2.41
C HIS A 218 -15.35 -18.85 -1.23
N LEU A 219 -14.68 -17.69 -1.20
CA LEU A 219 -13.79 -17.27 -0.11
C LEU A 219 -14.45 -16.25 0.82
N ILE A 220 -15.44 -15.51 0.30
CA ILE A 220 -16.29 -14.60 1.07
C ILE A 220 -17.64 -15.30 1.24
N LEU A 221 -18.00 -15.66 2.48
CA LEU A 221 -19.34 -16.07 2.82
C LEU A 221 -20.29 -14.91 2.51
N SER A 222 -20.98 -15.00 1.38
CA SER A 222 -22.10 -14.12 1.07
C SER A 222 -23.10 -14.21 2.22
N PRO A 223 -23.44 -13.09 2.89
CA PRO A 223 -24.57 -13.06 3.80
C PRO A 223 -25.79 -13.57 3.03
N PRO A 224 -26.61 -14.47 3.61
CA PRO A 224 -27.86 -14.88 3.01
C PRO A 224 -28.66 -13.64 2.63
N ASP A 225 -28.94 -13.50 1.34
CA ASP A 225 -29.79 -12.45 0.81
C ASP A 225 -31.16 -12.58 1.51
N PRO A 226 -31.64 -11.57 2.26
CA PRO A 226 -32.94 -11.64 2.92
C PRO A 226 -34.11 -11.80 1.93
N THR A 227 -33.84 -11.59 0.64
CA THR A 227 -34.85 -11.48 -0.41
C THR A 227 -34.63 -12.40 -1.62
N GLY A 228 -33.55 -13.17 -1.65
CA GLY A 228 -33.19 -14.04 -2.77
C GLY A 228 -33.34 -15.52 -2.43
N ALA A 229 -34.46 -16.12 -2.85
CA ALA A 229 -34.66 -17.57 -2.81
C ALA A 229 -33.67 -18.28 -3.74
N ASP A 230 -32.53 -18.72 -3.21
CA ASP A 230 -31.59 -19.58 -3.94
C ASP A 230 -32.16 -21.01 -4.00
N VAL A 231 -32.38 -21.52 -5.20
CA VAL A 231 -33.09 -22.79 -5.45
C VAL A 231 -32.18 -24.00 -5.19
N ASP A 232 -30.86 -23.81 -5.18
CA ASP A 232 -29.86 -24.89 -5.12
C ASP A 232 -28.89 -24.84 -3.92
N ALA A 233 -29.16 -24.02 -2.90
CA ALA A 233 -28.42 -24.13 -1.64
C ALA A 233 -28.72 -25.48 -0.96
N PRO A 234 -27.76 -26.12 -0.24
CA PRO A 234 -28.02 -27.33 0.54
C PRO A 234 -29.09 -27.05 1.59
N ARG A 235 -30.35 -27.30 1.23
CA ARG A 235 -31.47 -27.23 2.16
C ARG A 235 -31.27 -28.37 3.15
N LEU A 236 -31.00 -28.04 4.41
CA LEU A 236 -31.39 -28.93 5.50
C LEU A 236 -32.83 -29.34 5.21
N ARG A 237 -33.09 -30.65 5.13
CA ARG A 237 -34.40 -31.18 4.71
C ARG A 237 -35.52 -30.42 5.43
N PRO A 238 -36.52 -29.87 4.72
CA PRO A 238 -37.63 -29.12 5.32
C PRO A 238 -38.41 -29.93 6.36
N ASP A 239 -38.26 -31.25 6.35
CA ASP A 239 -38.88 -32.15 7.31
C ASP A 239 -38.16 -32.15 8.68
N MET A 240 -36.95 -31.60 8.76
CA MET A 240 -36.10 -31.56 9.98
C MET A 240 -35.94 -30.16 10.57
N LEU A 241 -36.40 -29.12 9.87
CA LEU A 241 -36.56 -27.76 10.36
C LEU A 241 -38.04 -27.44 10.24
N GLY A 242 -38.77 -27.37 11.37
CA GLY A 242 -40.21 -27.08 11.45
C GLY A 242 -40.62 -25.73 10.84
N GLY A 243 -40.51 -25.63 9.52
CA GLY A 243 -40.70 -24.47 8.67
C GLY A 243 -42.15 -24.25 8.25
N THR A 244 -43.08 -24.46 9.17
CA THR A 244 -44.49 -24.04 9.03
C THR A 244 -44.96 -23.19 10.21
N LEU A 245 -44.12 -22.90 11.20
CA LEU A 245 -44.55 -22.24 12.45
C LEU A 245 -44.40 -20.71 12.44
N ALA A 246 -43.43 -20.13 11.73
CA ALA A 246 -43.16 -18.68 11.85
C ALA A 246 -44.31 -17.77 11.35
N ALA A 247 -45.16 -18.24 10.43
CA ALA A 247 -46.34 -17.51 9.94
C ALA A 247 -47.66 -17.98 10.58
N GLY A 248 -47.60 -18.88 11.56
CA GLY A 248 -48.76 -19.58 12.09
C GLY A 248 -48.79 -19.73 13.61
N LEU A 249 -48.01 -18.94 14.36
CA LEU A 249 -48.00 -18.93 15.83
C LEU A 249 -48.70 -17.71 16.43
N GLU A 250 -49.20 -16.77 15.62
CA GLU A 250 -49.93 -15.58 16.12
C GLU A 250 -51.20 -15.98 16.91
N TRP A 251 -51.79 -17.14 16.62
CA TRP A 251 -52.95 -17.65 17.35
C TRP A 251 -52.65 -18.02 18.81
N LEU A 252 -51.38 -18.18 19.19
CA LEU A 252 -50.96 -18.41 20.57
C LEU A 252 -50.97 -17.14 21.42
N LEU A 253 -51.03 -15.96 20.81
CA LEU A 253 -51.08 -14.70 21.55
C LEU A 253 -52.29 -14.70 22.49
N HIS A 254 -52.06 -14.36 23.77
CA HIS A 254 -53.08 -14.39 24.83
C HIS A 254 -53.63 -15.77 25.22
N GLN A 255 -53.08 -16.87 24.71
CA GLN A 255 -53.47 -18.20 25.19
C GLN A 255 -52.84 -18.53 26.53
N GLU A 256 -53.60 -19.24 27.36
CA GLU A 256 -53.13 -19.84 28.60
C GLU A 256 -52.53 -21.22 28.31
N GLY A 257 -51.42 -21.52 28.98
CA GLY A 257 -50.74 -22.80 28.93
C GLY A 257 -50.15 -23.17 30.28
N GLU A 258 -49.36 -24.23 30.27
CA GLU A 258 -48.70 -24.76 31.46
C GLU A 258 -47.19 -24.92 31.19
N ALA A 259 -46.36 -24.49 32.11
CA ALA A 259 -44.92 -24.69 32.02
C ALA A 259 -44.60 -26.20 32.04
N PHE A 260 -44.02 -26.72 30.95
CA PHE A 260 -43.65 -28.13 30.84
C PHE A 260 -42.27 -28.39 31.45
N THR A 261 -41.37 -27.42 31.29
CA THR A 261 -40.11 -27.37 32.04
C THR A 261 -40.04 -26.08 32.83
N THR A 262 -39.09 -26.04 33.74
CA THR A 262 -38.67 -24.82 34.42
C THR A 262 -38.27 -23.74 33.39
N LEU A 263 -38.78 -22.51 33.53
CA LEU A 263 -38.46 -21.38 32.65
C LEU A 263 -37.45 -20.44 33.33
N ARG A 264 -36.19 -20.39 32.83
CA ARG A 264 -35.09 -19.52 33.33
C ARG A 264 -34.08 -19.08 32.24
N PRO A 265 -34.33 -17.97 31.54
CA PRO A 265 -35.65 -17.52 31.11
C PRO A 265 -36.22 -18.45 30.03
N ALA A 266 -35.39 -19.25 29.35
CA ALA A 266 -35.85 -20.21 28.35
C ALA A 266 -36.35 -21.51 29.00
N GLY A 267 -37.30 -22.14 28.34
CA GLY A 267 -37.76 -23.50 28.64
C GLY A 267 -38.91 -23.89 27.71
N LYS A 268 -39.69 -24.89 28.10
CA LYS A 268 -40.81 -25.41 27.29
C LYS A 268 -42.13 -25.21 28.00
N ALA A 269 -43.15 -24.86 27.24
CA ALA A 269 -44.52 -24.77 27.72
C ALA A 269 -45.49 -25.52 26.81
N ARG A 270 -46.55 -26.05 27.42
CA ARG A 270 -47.63 -26.75 26.74
C ARG A 270 -48.81 -25.83 26.54
N PHE A 271 -49.27 -25.72 25.30
CA PHE A 271 -50.50 -25.03 24.90
C PHE A 271 -51.36 -26.04 24.15
N GLY A 272 -52.50 -26.43 24.72
CA GLY A 272 -53.29 -27.56 24.23
C GLY A 272 -52.51 -28.87 24.30
N GLU A 273 -52.40 -29.59 23.18
CA GLU A 273 -51.65 -30.86 23.08
C GLU A 273 -50.19 -30.68 22.62
N GLN A 274 -49.77 -29.45 22.29
CA GLN A 274 -48.45 -29.18 21.70
C GLN A 274 -47.52 -28.49 22.69
N VAL A 275 -46.23 -28.80 22.60
CA VAL A 275 -45.17 -28.22 23.44
C VAL A 275 -44.30 -27.31 22.59
N PHE A 276 -44.15 -26.06 23.04
CA PHE A 276 -43.39 -25.02 22.36
C PHE A 276 -42.23 -24.54 23.23
N ASP A 277 -41.15 -24.08 22.59
CA ASP A 277 -40.06 -23.39 23.27
C ASP A 277 -40.50 -21.95 23.56
N VAL A 278 -40.38 -21.53 24.82
CA VAL A 278 -40.84 -20.22 25.30
C VAL A 278 -39.78 -19.54 26.17
N GLN A 279 -39.91 -18.23 26.32
CA GLN A 279 -39.10 -17.43 27.23
C GLN A 279 -39.97 -16.72 28.26
N SER A 280 -39.66 -16.87 29.55
CA SER A 280 -40.31 -16.10 30.60
C SER A 280 -39.89 -14.62 30.54
N GLN A 281 -40.83 -13.74 30.85
CA GLN A 281 -40.59 -12.30 30.95
C GLN A 281 -39.88 -11.94 32.27
N GLY A 282 -38.69 -12.52 32.48
CA GLY A 282 -37.84 -12.28 33.66
C GLY A 282 -38.21 -13.09 34.91
N ASP A 283 -39.45 -13.58 35.01
CA ASP A 283 -39.89 -14.38 36.16
C ASP A 283 -39.38 -15.82 36.11
N TYR A 284 -39.14 -16.37 37.29
CA TYR A 284 -38.91 -17.80 37.45
C TYR A 284 -40.24 -18.56 37.51
N ILE A 285 -40.43 -19.52 36.62
CA ILE A 285 -41.65 -20.32 36.53
C ILE A 285 -41.31 -21.80 36.61
N ASP A 286 -41.79 -22.46 37.66
CA ASP A 286 -41.63 -23.90 37.87
C ASP A 286 -42.53 -24.72 36.95
N PRO A 287 -42.17 -25.99 36.65
CA PRO A 287 -43.03 -26.89 35.89
C PRO A 287 -44.40 -27.02 36.55
N GLY A 288 -45.45 -27.07 35.73
CA GLY A 288 -46.84 -27.19 36.17
C GLY A 288 -47.54 -25.86 36.48
N GLN A 289 -46.82 -24.74 36.46
CA GLN A 289 -47.43 -23.44 36.67
C GLN A 289 -48.14 -22.92 35.42
N LYS A 290 -49.30 -22.28 35.63
CA LYS A 290 -50.05 -21.63 34.55
C LYS A 290 -49.33 -20.38 34.05
N ILE A 291 -49.31 -20.22 32.74
CA ILE A 291 -48.66 -19.11 32.04
C ILE A 291 -49.56 -18.57 30.94
N VAL A 292 -49.34 -17.31 30.56
CA VAL A 292 -50.02 -16.66 29.44
C VAL A 292 -49.00 -16.09 28.47
N VAL A 293 -49.26 -16.23 27.16
CA VAL A 293 -48.42 -15.66 26.10
C VAL A 293 -48.65 -14.15 26.02
N THR A 294 -47.59 -13.38 26.20
CA THR A 294 -47.62 -11.90 26.13
C THR A 294 -47.20 -11.37 24.77
N GLU A 295 -46.28 -12.05 24.09
CA GLU A 295 -45.70 -11.58 22.84
C GLU A 295 -45.26 -12.77 21.99
N VAL A 296 -45.51 -12.70 20.68
CA VAL A 296 -45.02 -13.66 19.68
C VAL A 296 -44.27 -12.87 18.60
N THR A 297 -42.97 -13.11 18.46
CA THR A 297 -42.13 -12.48 17.44
C THR A 297 -41.38 -13.57 16.66
N GLY A 298 -41.90 -13.95 15.50
CA GLY A 298 -41.34 -15.03 14.69
C GLY A 298 -41.38 -16.37 15.44
N ASN A 299 -40.20 -16.93 15.77
CA ASN A 299 -40.08 -18.18 16.56
C ASN A 299 -39.85 -17.93 18.06
N ARG A 300 -40.03 -16.68 18.53
CA ARG A 300 -39.85 -16.30 19.93
C ARG A 300 -41.22 -16.08 20.57
N ILE A 301 -41.58 -16.94 21.52
CA ILE A 301 -42.82 -16.84 22.31
C ILE A 301 -42.43 -16.39 23.71
N ILE A 302 -42.92 -15.23 24.13
CA ILE A 302 -42.69 -14.67 25.47
C ILE A 302 -43.92 -14.94 26.32
N VAL A 303 -43.69 -15.46 27.52
CA VAL A 303 -44.71 -15.87 28.47
C VAL A 303 -44.49 -15.22 29.82
N ARG A 304 -45.56 -14.99 30.56
CA ARG A 304 -45.50 -14.61 31.98
C ARG A 304 -46.38 -15.53 32.80
N LYS A 305 -46.20 -15.49 34.12
CA LYS A 305 -47.12 -16.15 35.04
C LYS A 305 -48.53 -15.54 34.87
N ALA A 306 -49.53 -16.42 34.70
CA ALA A 306 -50.94 -16.03 34.60
C ALA A 306 -51.43 -15.39 35.91
#